data_AF-A0A9X3E813-F1
#
_entry.id   AF-A0A9X3E813-F1
#
_cell.length_a   1.000
_cell.length_b   1.000
_cell.length_c   1.000
_cell.angle_alpha   90.00
_cell.angle_beta   90.00
_cell.angle_gamma   90.00
#
_symmetry.space_group_name_H-M   'P 1'
#
loop_
_entity.id
_entity.type
_entity.pdbx_description
1 polymer ?
#
loop_
_entity_poly.entity_id
_entity_poly.type
_entity_poly.pdbx_seq_one_letter_code
_entity_poly.pdbx_strand_id
1 'polypeptide(L)'
;MKDLKTVMKNPPILSIPDNLVLVYDRFIELWAMQLNGQFYPDNGTFSKIFNRFMSATITTDKIIVTEKNKEKLSIDIADVSQATVLIKKVNYQNFMAGGANEGPMYLTLLTIEDKSGHNYYFNFMSALGAWQLVTNPPKNLKVVDPLNIKRLPLFKNEYEIVAAINDLGFTKFIVGTGYEFLDLKPSETIRQMY
;
A
#
# COMPACT_ATOMS: atom_id res chain seq x y z
N MET A 1 -0.69 -15.45 -9.86
CA MET A 1 -0.68 -13.98 -9.91
C MET A 1 -0.64 -13.38 -11.33
N LYS A 2 -1.53 -12.42 -11.68
CA LYS A 2 -1.41 -11.60 -12.91
C LYS A 2 -0.22 -10.63 -12.82
N ASP A 3 0.28 -10.17 -13.98
CA ASP A 3 1.34 -9.15 -14.04
C ASP A 3 0.92 -7.85 -13.34
N LEU A 4 1.66 -7.46 -12.30
CA LEU A 4 1.35 -6.31 -11.45
C LEU A 4 1.27 -5.01 -12.26
N LYS A 5 2.14 -4.83 -13.24
CA LYS A 5 2.16 -3.66 -14.13
C LYS A 5 0.87 -3.56 -14.96
N THR A 6 0.28 -4.69 -15.33
CA THR A 6 -1.01 -4.76 -16.03
C THR A 6 -2.17 -4.44 -15.09
N VAL A 7 -2.17 -4.99 -13.88
CA VAL A 7 -3.22 -4.73 -12.88
C VAL A 7 -3.28 -3.23 -12.53
N MET A 8 -2.12 -2.56 -12.45
CA MET A 8 -2.00 -1.12 -12.12
C MET A 8 -2.57 -0.17 -13.18
N LYS A 9 -2.88 -0.66 -14.39
CA LYS A 9 -3.52 0.16 -15.43
C LYS A 9 -5.02 0.28 -15.24
N ASN A 10 -5.63 -0.60 -14.45
CA ASN A 10 -7.05 -0.55 -14.19
C ASN A 10 -7.39 0.56 -13.18
N PRO A 11 -8.55 1.21 -13.32
CA PRO A 11 -9.03 2.14 -12.29
C PRO A 11 -9.15 1.43 -10.93
N PRO A 12 -8.71 2.07 -9.85
CA PRO A 12 -8.82 1.52 -8.51
C PRO A 12 -10.28 1.38 -8.09
N ILE A 13 -10.53 0.41 -7.22
CA ILE A 13 -11.76 0.23 -6.47
C ILE A 13 -11.74 1.23 -5.32
N LEU A 14 -12.68 2.17 -5.34
CA LEU A 14 -12.88 3.20 -4.32
C LEU A 14 -14.09 2.90 -3.41
N SER A 15 -14.79 1.80 -3.65
CA SER A 15 -15.89 1.25 -2.84
C SER A 15 -15.99 -0.24 -3.11
N ILE A 16 -16.08 -1.07 -2.06
CA ILE A 16 -16.03 -2.53 -2.22
C ILE A 16 -17.39 -3.05 -2.72
N PRO A 17 -17.45 -3.71 -3.89
CA PRO A 17 -18.70 -4.27 -4.40
C PRO A 17 -19.14 -5.47 -3.55
N ASP A 18 -20.46 -5.72 -3.50
CA ASP A 18 -21.00 -6.88 -2.80
C ASP A 18 -20.56 -8.21 -3.44
N ASN A 19 -20.33 -8.22 -4.76
CA ASN A 19 -19.74 -9.36 -5.45
C ASN A 19 -18.20 -9.28 -5.38
N LEU A 20 -17.61 -10.02 -4.43
CA LEU A 20 -16.17 -10.05 -4.19
C LEU A 20 -15.34 -10.63 -5.35
N VAL A 21 -15.94 -11.35 -6.31
CA VAL A 21 -15.20 -11.77 -7.51
C VAL A 21 -14.71 -10.56 -8.31
N LEU A 22 -15.42 -9.43 -8.21
CA LEU A 22 -15.04 -8.18 -8.88
C LEU A 22 -13.83 -7.49 -8.24
N VAL A 23 -13.41 -7.92 -7.04
CA VAL A 23 -12.21 -7.38 -6.38
C VAL A 23 -10.92 -8.12 -6.78
N TYR A 24 -11.04 -9.34 -7.31
CA TYR A 24 -9.88 -10.12 -7.73
C TYR A 24 -9.15 -9.44 -8.90
N ASP A 25 -7.82 -9.40 -8.83
CA ASP A 25 -6.99 -8.74 -9.84
C ASP A 25 -7.33 -7.25 -10.06
N ARG A 26 -7.78 -6.58 -8.99
CA ARG A 26 -8.04 -5.14 -8.97
C ARG A 26 -7.35 -4.49 -7.77
N PHE A 27 -6.92 -3.25 -7.98
CA PHE A 27 -6.42 -2.41 -6.90
C PHE A 27 -7.57 -1.89 -6.06
N ILE A 28 -7.41 -1.96 -4.75
CA ILE A 28 -8.28 -1.33 -3.77
C ILE A 28 -7.47 -0.23 -3.11
N GLU A 29 -7.94 1.02 -3.22
CA GLU A 29 -7.30 2.16 -2.57
C GLU A 29 -7.82 2.27 -1.14
N LEU A 30 -6.92 2.14 -0.18
CA LEU A 30 -7.19 2.18 1.24
C LEU A 30 -6.52 3.40 1.86
N TRP A 31 -7.28 4.13 2.65
CA TRP A 31 -6.81 5.37 3.27
C TRP A 31 -5.96 5.10 4.51
N ALA A 32 -6.16 3.95 5.15
CA ALA A 32 -5.41 3.56 6.33
C ALA A 32 -5.23 2.04 6.43
N MET A 33 -4.12 1.65 7.03
CA MET A 33 -3.85 0.30 7.50
C MET A 33 -3.75 0.32 9.01
N GLN A 34 -4.41 -0.61 9.70
CA GLN A 34 -4.16 -0.89 11.10
C GLN A 34 -3.33 -2.17 11.23
N LEU A 35 -2.20 -2.09 11.92
CA LEU A 35 -1.29 -3.21 12.16
C LEU A 35 -0.78 -3.12 13.59
N ASN A 36 -0.81 -4.24 14.32
CA ASN A 36 -0.36 -4.32 15.72
C ASN A 36 -0.97 -3.25 16.64
N GLY A 37 -2.25 -2.90 16.39
CA GLY A 37 -2.98 -1.89 17.15
C GLY A 37 -2.73 -0.44 16.75
N GLN A 38 -1.78 -0.17 15.84
CA GLN A 38 -1.45 1.16 15.36
C GLN A 38 -2.01 1.40 13.95
N PHE A 39 -2.46 2.63 13.67
CA PHE A 39 -2.90 3.06 12.34
C PHE A 39 -1.77 3.70 11.54
N TYR A 40 -1.76 3.48 10.24
CA TYR A 40 -0.84 4.01 9.26
C TYR A 40 -1.63 4.59 8.08
N PRO A 41 -1.49 5.88 7.75
CA PRO A 41 -0.60 6.84 8.38
C PRO A 41 -1.04 7.15 9.83
N ASP A 42 -0.07 7.25 10.74
CA ASP A 42 -0.27 7.53 12.16
C ASP A 42 -0.44 9.03 12.45
N ASN A 43 0.06 9.86 11.54
CA ASN A 43 0.19 11.31 11.70
C ASN A 43 -0.42 12.06 10.50
N GLY A 44 -0.77 13.34 10.70
CA GLY A 44 -1.29 14.23 9.64
C GLY A 44 -2.73 14.66 9.87
N THR A 45 -3.09 15.84 9.36
CA THR A 45 -4.38 16.53 9.60
C THR A 45 -5.61 15.66 9.29
N PHE A 46 -5.47 14.71 8.37
CA PHE A 46 -6.57 13.87 7.88
C PHE A 46 -6.52 12.41 8.35
N SER A 47 -5.52 11.97 9.11
CA SER A 47 -5.40 10.56 9.56
C SER A 47 -6.63 10.08 10.34
N LYS A 48 -7.21 10.96 11.18
CA LYS A 48 -8.45 10.68 11.92
C LYS A 48 -9.71 10.60 11.06
N ILE A 49 -9.70 11.24 9.88
CA ILE A 49 -10.83 11.26 8.93
C ILE A 49 -10.74 10.05 7.98
N PHE A 50 -9.52 9.72 7.57
CA PHE A 50 -9.19 8.59 6.69
C PHE A 50 -9.64 7.23 7.23
N ASN A 51 -9.57 7.04 8.55
CA ASN A 51 -10.02 5.80 9.20
C ASN A 51 -11.52 5.49 8.99
N ARG A 52 -12.34 6.46 8.54
CA ARG A 52 -13.78 6.30 8.34
C ARG A 52 -14.20 6.01 6.90
N PHE A 53 -13.27 6.02 5.94
CA PHE A 53 -13.58 5.76 4.53
C PHE A 53 -13.41 4.27 4.21
N MET A 54 -12.25 3.90 3.68
CA MET A 54 -11.86 2.51 3.45
C MET A 54 -10.51 2.26 4.11
N SER A 55 -10.43 1.21 4.92
CA SER A 55 -9.24 0.85 5.67
C SER A 55 -9.10 -0.67 5.74
N ALA A 56 -7.90 -1.17 6.02
CA ALA A 56 -7.72 -2.56 6.41
C ALA A 56 -7.15 -2.68 7.82
N THR A 57 -7.63 -3.65 8.57
CA THR A 57 -7.01 -4.12 9.81
C THR A 57 -6.35 -5.47 9.55
N ILE A 58 -5.06 -5.55 9.81
CA ILE A 58 -4.26 -6.76 9.65
C ILE A 58 -3.95 -7.30 11.05
N THR A 59 -4.53 -8.46 11.36
CA THR A 59 -4.35 -9.17 12.64
C THR A 59 -3.45 -10.40 12.45
N THR A 60 -3.33 -11.25 13.47
CA THR A 60 -2.64 -12.56 13.34
C THR A 60 -3.42 -13.56 12.50
N ASP A 61 -4.73 -13.36 12.37
CA ASP A 61 -5.66 -14.35 11.85
C ASP A 61 -6.31 -13.90 10.55
N LYS A 62 -6.52 -12.58 10.37
CA LYS A 62 -7.27 -12.03 9.23
C LYS A 62 -6.71 -10.71 8.73
N ILE A 63 -6.99 -10.43 7.45
CA ILE A 63 -6.96 -9.10 6.85
C ILE A 63 -8.42 -8.70 6.64
N ILE A 64 -8.88 -7.67 7.36
CA ILE A 64 -10.26 -7.20 7.35
C ILE A 64 -10.29 -5.83 6.68
N VAL A 65 -10.94 -5.75 5.51
CA VAL A 65 -11.19 -4.48 4.83
C VAL A 65 -12.56 -3.97 5.23
N THR A 66 -12.60 -2.73 5.71
CA THR A 66 -13.84 -2.06 6.09
C THR A 66 -14.11 -0.86 5.19
N GLU A 67 -15.39 -0.59 4.97
CA GLU A 67 -15.88 0.65 4.37
C GLU A 67 -16.89 1.28 5.34
N LYS A 68 -16.66 2.53 5.78
CA LYS A 68 -17.50 3.23 6.77
C LYS A 68 -17.72 2.39 8.04
N ASN A 69 -16.63 1.76 8.54
CA ASN A 69 -16.60 0.87 9.70
C ASN A 69 -17.45 -0.42 9.56
N LYS A 70 -17.87 -0.78 8.34
CA LYS A 70 -18.52 -2.06 8.06
C LYS A 70 -17.54 -2.99 7.37
N GLU A 71 -17.43 -4.22 7.85
CA GLU A 71 -16.66 -5.25 7.17
C GLU A 71 -17.23 -5.50 5.76
N LYS A 72 -16.35 -5.47 4.76
CA LYS A 72 -16.69 -5.66 3.35
C LYS A 72 -15.95 -6.82 2.71
N LEU A 73 -14.72 -7.06 3.15
CA LEU A 73 -13.89 -8.17 2.70
C LEU A 73 -13.07 -8.68 3.88
N SER A 74 -12.99 -9.99 4.02
CA SER A 74 -12.27 -10.69 5.07
C SER A 74 -11.41 -11.76 4.39
N ILE A 75 -10.11 -11.74 4.62
CA ILE A 75 -9.18 -12.73 4.11
C ILE A 75 -8.53 -13.41 5.31
N ASP A 76 -8.73 -14.72 5.46
CA ASP A 76 -8.07 -15.47 6.51
C ASP A 76 -6.57 -15.62 6.18
N ILE A 77 -5.70 -15.28 7.12
CA ILE A 77 -4.24 -15.38 6.94
C ILE A 77 -3.82 -16.83 6.74
N ALA A 78 -4.57 -17.78 7.30
CA ALA A 78 -4.39 -19.20 7.04
C ALA A 78 -4.54 -19.56 5.55
N ASP A 79 -5.31 -18.80 4.77
CA ASP A 79 -5.52 -19.00 3.34
C ASP A 79 -4.56 -18.20 2.47
N VAL A 80 -3.74 -17.32 3.06
CA VAL A 80 -2.71 -16.58 2.34
C VAL A 80 -1.52 -17.48 2.05
N SER A 81 -1.19 -17.63 0.77
CA SER A 81 0.01 -18.35 0.32
C SER A 81 1.25 -17.43 0.34
N GLN A 82 1.06 -16.15 -0.03
CA GLN A 82 2.11 -15.14 -0.04
C GLN A 82 1.54 -13.73 0.12
N ALA A 83 2.20 -12.91 0.93
CA ALA A 83 2.03 -11.47 0.97
C ALA A 83 3.31 -10.80 0.46
N THR A 84 3.23 -9.99 -0.60
CA THR A 84 4.37 -9.20 -1.08
C THR A 84 4.15 -7.73 -0.72
N VAL A 85 5.15 -7.12 -0.09
CA VAL A 85 5.08 -5.72 0.34
C VAL A 85 6.05 -4.90 -0.51
N LEU A 86 5.52 -3.86 -1.14
CA LEU A 86 6.23 -2.96 -2.03
C LEU A 86 6.00 -1.52 -1.59
N ILE A 87 6.86 -0.62 -2.08
CA ILE A 87 6.64 0.82 -2.00
C ILE A 87 6.45 1.34 -3.43
N LYS A 88 5.43 2.17 -3.63
CA LYS A 88 5.13 2.83 -4.90
C LYS A 88 5.27 4.33 -4.75
N LYS A 89 6.00 4.98 -5.64
CA LYS A 89 6.08 6.44 -5.69
C LYS A 89 4.83 7.01 -6.35
N VAL A 90 4.25 8.05 -5.74
CA VAL A 90 3.10 8.77 -6.29
C VAL A 90 3.28 10.29 -6.20
N ASN A 91 2.61 11.06 -7.05
CA ASN A 91 2.66 12.53 -6.99
C ASN A 91 1.68 13.01 -5.91
N TYR A 92 2.18 13.73 -4.91
CA TYR A 92 1.37 14.25 -3.80
C TYR A 92 0.17 15.07 -4.30
N GLN A 93 0.38 15.86 -5.36
CA GLN A 93 -0.63 16.75 -5.93
C GLN A 93 -1.84 16.01 -6.51
N ASN A 94 -1.69 14.72 -6.85
CA ASN A 94 -2.80 13.91 -7.35
C ASN A 94 -3.78 13.50 -6.24
N PHE A 95 -3.39 13.61 -4.96
CA PHE A 95 -4.20 13.16 -3.83
C PHE A 95 -4.71 14.31 -2.96
N MET A 96 -3.97 15.41 -2.89
CA MET A 96 -4.27 16.52 -1.98
C MET A 96 -3.96 17.85 -2.66
N ALA A 97 -5.01 18.60 -3.02
CA ALA A 97 -4.86 19.97 -3.50
C ALA A 97 -4.37 20.86 -2.35
N GLY A 98 -3.18 21.46 -2.48
CA GLY A 98 -2.67 22.48 -1.55
C GLY A 98 -1.98 21.98 -0.28
N GLY A 99 -1.43 20.76 -0.25
CA GLY A 99 -0.62 20.30 0.88
C GLY A 99 0.79 20.91 0.92
N ALA A 100 1.35 21.04 2.12
CA ALA A 100 2.66 21.67 2.39
C ALA A 100 3.88 20.83 1.98
N ASN A 101 3.68 19.61 1.45
CA ASN A 101 4.76 18.76 0.95
C ASN A 101 4.85 18.89 -0.58
N GLU A 102 5.88 19.57 -1.07
CA GLU A 102 6.13 19.76 -2.51
C GLU A 102 6.79 18.54 -3.19
N GLY A 103 7.05 17.46 -2.45
CA GLY A 103 7.75 16.25 -2.93
C GLY A 103 6.83 15.06 -3.27
N PRO A 104 7.38 13.97 -3.84
CA PRO A 104 6.64 12.75 -4.06
C PRO A 104 6.17 12.11 -2.73
N MET A 105 5.05 11.41 -2.78
CA MET A 105 4.62 10.49 -1.72
C MET A 105 4.99 9.05 -2.06
N TYR A 106 4.96 8.21 -1.04
CA TYR A 106 5.22 6.79 -1.15
C TYR A 106 4.06 6.02 -0.52
N LEU A 107 3.45 5.12 -1.30
CA LEU A 107 2.36 4.26 -0.85
C LEU A 107 2.90 2.87 -0.53
N THR A 108 2.31 2.20 0.46
CA THR A 108 2.45 0.75 0.62
C THR A 108 1.61 0.09 -0.45
N LEU A 109 2.20 -0.83 -1.19
CA LEU A 109 1.49 -1.76 -2.05
C LEU A 109 1.62 -3.16 -1.45
N LEU A 110 0.51 -3.67 -0.93
CA LEU A 110 0.40 -5.04 -0.41
C LEU A 110 -0.32 -5.90 -1.44
N THR A 111 0.35 -6.92 -1.94
CA THR A 111 -0.26 -7.94 -2.81
C THR A 111 -0.45 -9.22 -2.02
N ILE A 112 -1.65 -9.78 -2.01
CA ILE A 112 -1.99 -11.05 -1.36
C ILE A 112 -2.35 -12.05 -2.43
N GLU A 113 -1.68 -13.22 -2.43
CA GLU A 113 -2.09 -14.39 -3.20
C GLU A 113 -2.64 -15.44 -2.22
N ASP A 114 -3.90 -15.82 -2.39
CA ASP A 114 -4.51 -16.88 -1.59
C ASP A 114 -4.18 -18.28 -2.16
N LYS A 115 -4.41 -19.32 -1.37
CA LYS A 115 -4.19 -20.72 -1.78
C LYS A 115 -5.12 -21.19 -2.90
N SER A 116 -6.19 -20.46 -3.17
CA SER A 116 -7.14 -20.72 -4.26
C SER A 116 -6.73 -20.03 -5.58
N GLY A 117 -5.66 -19.23 -5.56
CA GLY A 117 -5.14 -18.51 -6.72
C GLY A 117 -5.75 -17.12 -6.93
N HIS A 118 -6.59 -16.63 -6.02
CA HIS A 118 -7.08 -15.25 -6.07
C HIS A 118 -6.00 -14.27 -5.62
N ASN A 119 -5.96 -13.12 -6.28
CA ASN A 119 -5.00 -12.06 -5.98
C ASN A 119 -5.73 -10.80 -5.55
N TYR A 120 -5.30 -10.22 -4.43
CA TYR A 120 -5.78 -8.94 -3.91
C TYR A 120 -4.64 -7.93 -3.90
N TYR A 121 -4.94 -6.68 -4.25
CA TYR A 121 -3.95 -5.61 -4.35
C TYR A 121 -4.45 -4.41 -3.56
N PHE A 122 -3.74 -4.06 -2.49
CA PHE A 122 -4.09 -2.96 -1.61
C PHE A 122 -3.05 -1.86 -1.71
N ASN A 123 -3.49 -0.63 -2.00
CA ASN A 123 -2.67 0.56 -1.86
C ASN A 123 -3.03 1.26 -0.55
N PHE A 124 -2.04 1.52 0.30
CA PHE A 124 -2.21 2.29 1.52
C PHE A 124 -1.42 3.59 1.45
N MET A 125 -2.02 4.67 1.95
CA MET A 125 -1.40 6.00 2.03
C MET A 125 -0.36 6.13 3.15
N SER A 126 0.64 5.24 3.15
CA SER A 126 1.75 5.27 4.09
C SER A 126 2.91 4.42 3.56
N ALA A 127 4.14 4.92 3.59
CA ALA A 127 5.35 4.14 3.41
C ALA A 127 5.78 3.47 4.72
N LEU A 128 5.50 4.12 5.86
CA LEU A 128 5.79 3.57 7.19
C LEU A 128 5.06 2.23 7.40
N GLY A 129 3.83 2.12 6.88
CA GLY A 129 3.08 0.87 6.87
C GLY A 129 3.83 -0.28 6.20
N ALA A 130 4.48 -0.04 5.06
CA ALA A 130 5.27 -1.04 4.35
C ALA A 130 6.45 -1.50 5.20
N TRP A 131 7.18 -0.54 5.78
CA TRP A 131 8.28 -0.84 6.69
C TRP A 131 7.83 -1.69 7.88
N GLN A 132 6.71 -1.34 8.51
CA GLN A 132 6.15 -2.07 9.65
C GLN A 132 5.68 -3.48 9.28
N LEU A 133 5.08 -3.66 8.10
CA LEU A 133 4.68 -4.98 7.61
C LEU A 133 5.87 -5.91 7.38
N VAL A 134 7.02 -5.39 6.89
CA VAL A 134 8.19 -6.24 6.62
C VAL A 134 9.07 -6.45 7.85
N THR A 135 9.07 -5.54 8.82
CA THR A 135 9.88 -5.66 10.05
C THR A 135 9.13 -6.35 11.19
N ASN A 136 7.83 -6.11 11.30
CA ASN A 136 6.96 -6.67 12.35
C ASN A 136 5.70 -7.33 11.75
N PRO A 137 5.86 -8.31 10.83
CA PRO A 137 4.72 -8.99 10.23
C PRO A 137 3.88 -9.72 11.28
N PRO A 138 2.56 -9.87 11.06
CA PRO A 138 1.75 -10.80 11.85
C PRO A 138 2.37 -12.20 11.80
N LYS A 139 2.38 -12.90 12.95
CA LYS A 139 3.13 -14.15 13.17
C LYS A 139 2.96 -15.21 12.06
N ASN A 140 1.75 -15.32 11.50
CA ASN A 140 1.42 -16.34 10.50
C ASN A 140 1.40 -15.81 9.06
N LEU A 141 1.64 -14.51 8.85
CA LEU A 141 1.65 -13.91 7.54
C LEU A 141 3.05 -14.01 6.92
N LYS A 142 3.19 -14.83 5.88
CA LYS A 142 4.44 -14.92 5.11
C LYS A 142 4.61 -13.66 4.26
N VAL A 143 5.44 -12.73 4.72
CA VAL A 143 5.77 -11.49 4.03
C VAL A 143 7.05 -11.61 3.20
N VAL A 144 6.97 -11.19 1.94
CA VAL A 144 8.08 -11.06 0.99
C VAL A 144 8.39 -9.58 0.81
N ASP A 145 9.66 -9.22 0.99
CA ASP A 145 10.20 -7.85 0.88
C ASP A 145 11.24 -7.79 -0.26
N PRO A 146 10.80 -7.71 -1.53
CA PRO A 146 11.71 -7.75 -2.67
C PRO A 146 12.52 -6.46 -2.85
N LEU A 147 12.04 -5.33 -2.30
CA LEU A 147 12.74 -4.05 -2.36
C LEU A 147 13.74 -3.86 -1.21
N ASN A 148 13.86 -4.85 -0.31
CA ASN A 148 14.67 -4.76 0.92
C ASN A 148 14.30 -3.54 1.79
N ILE A 149 13.02 -3.21 1.89
CA ILE A 149 12.47 -2.12 2.73
C ILE A 149 12.96 -2.26 4.18
N LYS A 150 13.07 -3.48 4.70
CA LYS A 150 13.52 -3.76 6.07
C LYS A 150 14.96 -3.29 6.37
N ARG A 151 15.77 -3.00 5.33
CA ARG A 151 17.13 -2.47 5.50
C ARG A 151 17.15 -0.96 5.75
N LEU A 152 16.05 -0.26 5.49
CA LEU A 152 15.93 1.14 5.84
C LEU A 152 15.98 1.30 7.38
N PRO A 153 16.59 2.37 7.91
CA PRO A 153 16.71 2.59 9.34
C PRO A 153 15.33 2.68 10.03
N LEU A 154 15.32 2.55 11.36
CA LEU A 154 14.10 2.73 12.16
C LEU A 154 13.57 4.16 11.98
N PHE A 155 12.30 4.29 11.59
CA PHE A 155 11.61 5.57 11.46
C PHE A 155 10.51 5.71 12.51
N LYS A 156 10.37 6.90 13.08
CA LYS A 156 9.36 7.21 14.10
C LYS A 156 8.03 7.68 13.50
N ASN A 157 8.03 8.12 12.26
CA ASN A 157 6.86 8.68 11.59
C ASN A 157 6.99 8.63 10.05
N GLU A 158 5.88 8.90 9.38
CA GLU A 158 5.78 8.94 7.91
C GLU A 158 6.75 9.94 7.25
N TYR A 159 7.03 11.10 7.88
CA TYR A 159 7.94 12.10 7.29
C TYR A 159 9.39 11.61 7.24
N GLU A 160 9.85 10.92 8.29
CA GLU A 160 11.22 10.41 8.37
C GLU A 160 11.49 9.34 7.30
N ILE A 161 10.56 8.41 7.07
CA ILE A 161 10.73 7.39 6.03
C ILE A 161 10.68 8.00 4.62
N VAL A 162 9.77 8.95 4.38
CA VAL A 162 9.67 9.66 3.09
C VAL A 162 10.96 10.43 2.81
N ALA A 163 11.51 11.13 3.81
CA ALA A 163 12.78 11.85 3.69
C ALA A 163 13.93 10.88 3.37
N ALA A 164 14.04 9.76 4.08
CA ALA A 164 15.10 8.77 3.83
C ALA A 164 15.02 8.14 2.43
N ILE A 165 13.82 7.84 1.92
CA ILE A 165 13.64 7.34 0.56
C ILE A 165 14.04 8.42 -0.47
N ASN A 166 13.69 9.69 -0.21
CA ASN A 166 14.07 10.81 -1.07
C ASN A 166 15.59 11.03 -1.09
N ASP A 167 16.25 10.99 0.07
CA ASP A 167 17.69 11.18 0.23
C ASP A 167 18.49 10.07 -0.47
N LEU A 168 18.04 8.81 -0.35
CA LEU A 168 18.62 7.69 -1.09
C LEU A 168 18.37 7.83 -2.60
N GLY A 169 17.20 8.33 -2.97
CA GLY A 169 16.68 8.38 -4.32
C GLY A 169 15.92 7.10 -4.68
N PHE A 170 14.60 7.20 -4.85
CA PHE A 170 13.72 6.05 -5.07
C PHE A 170 14.13 5.17 -6.26
N THR A 171 14.64 5.73 -7.36
CA THR A 171 15.15 4.94 -8.49
C THR A 171 16.29 4.01 -8.08
N LYS A 172 17.21 4.47 -7.22
CA LYS A 172 18.31 3.65 -6.70
C LYS A 172 17.81 2.60 -5.72
N PHE A 173 16.73 2.88 -5.00
CA PHE A 173 16.12 1.95 -4.07
C PHE A 173 15.51 0.73 -4.79
N ILE A 174 14.94 0.92 -5.99
CA ILE A 174 14.23 -0.15 -6.71
C ILE A 174 15.01 -0.75 -7.88
N VAL A 175 16.24 -0.30 -8.16
CA VAL A 175 17.01 -0.78 -9.31
C VAL A 175 17.39 -2.25 -9.17
N GLY A 176 17.19 -3.04 -10.24
CA GLY A 176 17.51 -4.46 -10.27
C GLY A 176 16.51 -5.34 -9.52
N THR A 177 15.38 -4.79 -9.09
CA THR A 177 14.34 -5.53 -8.35
C THR A 177 13.28 -6.13 -9.27
N GLY A 178 13.21 -5.70 -10.54
CA GLY A 178 12.10 -6.03 -11.44
C GLY A 178 10.84 -5.18 -11.23
N TYR A 179 10.86 -4.30 -10.22
CA TYR A 179 9.77 -3.39 -9.88
C TYR A 179 10.06 -1.93 -10.24
N GLU A 180 10.96 -1.68 -11.19
CA GLU A 180 11.41 -0.34 -11.60
C GLU A 180 10.27 0.52 -12.15
N PHE A 181 9.17 -0.10 -12.60
CA PHE A 181 7.97 0.59 -13.05
C PHE A 181 7.16 1.25 -11.92
N LEU A 182 7.51 1.01 -10.64
CA LEU A 182 6.90 1.68 -9.49
C LEU A 182 7.44 3.10 -9.29
N ASP A 183 8.52 3.49 -9.98
CA ASP A 183 8.99 4.87 -10.01
C ASP A 183 8.14 5.69 -10.98
N LEU A 184 7.57 6.78 -10.48
CA LEU A 184 7.00 7.81 -11.34
C LEU A 184 8.13 8.48 -12.10
N LYS A 185 8.23 8.17 -13.40
CA LYS A 185 9.13 8.91 -14.28
C LYS A 185 8.54 10.31 -14.53
N PRO A 186 9.34 11.39 -14.45
CA PRO A 186 8.88 12.76 -14.70
C PRO A 186 8.13 12.96 -16.02
N SER A 187 8.40 12.12 -17.04
CA SER A 187 7.75 12.15 -18.35
C SER A 187 6.29 11.69 -18.36
N GLU A 188 5.80 11.03 -17.31
CA GLU A 188 4.41 10.53 -17.24
C GLU A 188 3.46 11.55 -16.59
N THR A 189 3.99 12.62 -16.01
CA THR A 189 3.26 13.70 -15.31
C THR A 189 2.41 14.57 -16.25
N ILE A 190 2.71 14.59 -17.56
CA ILE A 190 2.07 15.50 -18.53
C ILE A 190 0.79 14.89 -19.16
N ARG A 191 0.56 13.58 -19.05
CA ARG A 191 -0.53 12.90 -19.80
C ARG A 191 -1.87 12.73 -19.08
N GLN A 192 -2.04 13.20 -17.84
CA GLN A 192 -3.31 13.03 -17.10
C GLN A 192 -4.15 14.32 -16.95
N MET A 193 -3.90 15.33 -17.77
CA MET A 193 -4.79 16.50 -17.89
C MET A 193 -5.41 16.58 -19.30
N TYR A 194 -6.22 15.58 -19.67
CA TYR A 194 -7.22 15.69 -20.73
C TYR A 194 -8.42 14.81 -20.41
#